data_AF-A0A662C3P9-F1
#
_entry.id   AF-A0A662C3P9-F1
#
_cell.length_a   1.000
_cell.length_b   1.000
_cell.length_c   1.000
_cell.angle_alpha   90.00
_cell.angle_beta   90.00
_cell.angle_gamma   90.00
#
_symmetry.space_group_name_H-M   'P 1'
#
loop_
_entity.id
_entity.type
_entity.pdbx_description
1 polymer ?
#
loop_
_entity_poly.entity_id
_entity_poly.type
_entity_poly.pdbx_seq_one_letter_code
_entity_poly.pdbx_strand_id
1 'polypeptide(L)'
;VGLGMIINGKLYRGSSGFAGELSHIPLVEHGILCNCGKQGCLETVASGTALVRLAKEGLSAGQNSTLNKIGERGQELIPRTIIQAANEGDQFAISIISKVGLELGKGIAILIQLFNPELIILGGRVAEANQYLLTPIEQALNHYSIPKLRNQTKIVVSKLGTNANILGSVAMVIENIFEK
;
A
#
# COMPACT_ATOMS: atom_id res chain seq x y z
N VAL A 1 -1.75 -2.21 5.72
CA VAL A 1 -2.39 -1.31 4.72
C VAL A 1 -3.54 -0.62 5.43
N GLY A 2 -3.85 0.64 5.12
CA GLY A 2 -4.99 1.33 5.72
C GLY A 2 -5.58 2.35 4.76
N LEU A 3 -6.84 2.73 4.95
CA LEU A 3 -7.53 3.71 4.12
C LEU A 3 -8.28 4.69 5.01
N GLY A 4 -8.02 5.98 4.82
CA GLY A 4 -8.85 7.08 5.29
C GLY A 4 -9.59 7.70 4.12
N MET A 5 -10.84 8.08 4.30
CA MET A 5 -11.68 8.64 3.25
C MET A 5 -12.20 10.00 3.66
N ILE A 6 -12.10 10.97 2.75
CA ILE A 6 -12.74 12.28 2.89
C ILE A 6 -13.83 12.34 1.83
N ILE A 7 -15.08 12.48 2.25
CA ILE A 7 -16.26 12.55 1.38
C ILE A 7 -16.99 13.84 1.71
N ASN A 8 -17.27 14.66 0.69
CA ASN A 8 -17.87 15.99 0.85
C ASN A 8 -17.12 16.88 1.85
N GLY A 9 -15.79 16.85 1.81
CA GLY A 9 -14.91 17.62 2.68
C GLY A 9 -14.81 17.11 4.13
N LYS A 10 -15.50 16.02 4.49
CA LYS A 10 -15.51 15.48 5.86
C LYS A 10 -14.88 14.10 5.94
N LEU A 11 -14.24 13.79 7.06
CA LEU A 11 -13.71 12.46 7.29
C LEU A 11 -14.86 11.45 7.42
N TYR A 12 -14.87 10.46 6.53
CA TYR A 12 -15.87 9.41 6.54
C TYR A 12 -15.42 8.23 7.40
N ARG A 13 -16.16 7.97 8.48
CA ARG A 13 -15.82 6.95 9.51
C ARG A 13 -16.76 5.74 9.52
N GLY A 14 -17.89 5.81 8.79
CA GLY A 14 -18.96 4.81 8.89
C GLY A 14 -19.72 4.90 10.22
N SER A 15 -20.62 3.95 10.48
CA SER A 15 -21.49 3.97 11.66
C SER A 15 -20.74 3.73 12.99
N SER A 16 -19.66 2.95 12.96
CA SER A 16 -18.92 2.50 14.16
C SER A 16 -17.43 2.83 14.11
N GLY A 17 -16.98 3.65 13.16
CA GLY A 17 -15.58 4.07 13.06
C GLY A 17 -14.67 3.16 12.21
N PHE A 18 -15.23 2.11 11.58
CA PHE A 18 -14.48 1.12 10.79
C PHE A 18 -14.62 1.28 9.27
N ALA A 19 -15.07 2.44 8.78
CA ALA A 19 -15.03 2.67 7.34
C ALA A 19 -13.58 2.74 6.86
N GLY A 20 -13.28 2.04 5.76
CA GLY A 20 -11.94 2.03 5.17
C GLY A 20 -11.08 0.82 5.54
N GLU A 21 -11.64 -0.26 6.06
CA GLU A 21 -10.93 -1.53 6.30
C GLU A 21 -10.59 -2.31 4.98
N LEU A 22 -10.04 -1.60 3.99
CA LEU A 22 -9.64 -2.11 2.67
C LEU A 22 -8.61 -3.24 2.78
N SER A 23 -7.70 -3.14 3.75
CA SER A 23 -6.67 -4.13 4.05
C SER A 23 -7.21 -5.54 4.26
N HIS A 24 -8.43 -5.66 4.79
CA HIS A 24 -9.05 -6.93 5.16
C HIS A 24 -10.08 -7.45 4.15
N ILE A 25 -10.17 -6.82 2.97
CA ILE A 25 -10.96 -7.36 1.85
C ILE A 25 -10.19 -8.57 1.28
N PRO A 26 -10.83 -9.75 1.15
CA PRO A 26 -10.21 -10.94 0.59
C PRO A 26 -10.13 -10.82 -0.94
N LEU A 27 -8.99 -10.35 -1.44
CA LEU A 27 -8.74 -10.14 -2.87
C LEU A 27 -7.91 -11.25 -3.52
N VAL A 28 -7.34 -12.14 -2.70
CA VAL A 28 -6.48 -13.23 -3.17
C VAL A 28 -7.14 -14.56 -2.87
N GLU A 29 -7.55 -15.26 -3.92
CA GLU A 29 -8.05 -16.62 -3.80
C GLU A 29 -6.97 -17.55 -3.24
N HIS A 30 -7.36 -18.43 -2.31
CA HIS A 30 -6.45 -19.36 -1.64
C HIS A 30 -5.23 -18.67 -0.98
N GLY A 31 -5.37 -17.41 -0.57
CA GLY A 31 -4.31 -16.66 0.08
C GLY A 31 -4.03 -17.10 1.52
N ILE A 32 -2.96 -16.54 2.11
CA ILE A 32 -2.55 -16.88 3.47
C ILE A 32 -3.53 -16.33 4.53
N LEU A 33 -3.47 -16.90 5.73
CA LEU A 33 -4.24 -16.43 6.87
C LEU A 33 -3.82 -15.01 7.27
N CYS A 34 -4.79 -14.12 7.39
CA CYS A 34 -4.64 -12.77 7.91
C CYS A 34 -4.89 -12.76 9.42
N ASN A 35 -4.27 -11.81 10.13
CA ASN A 35 -4.47 -11.61 11.56
C ASN A 35 -5.92 -11.25 11.93
N CYS A 36 -6.73 -10.78 10.98
CA CYS A 36 -8.16 -10.56 11.18
C CYS A 36 -9.00 -11.85 11.18
N GLY A 37 -8.39 -13.01 10.90
CA GLY A 37 -9.04 -14.32 10.86
C GLY A 37 -9.51 -14.79 9.48
N LYS A 38 -9.47 -13.93 8.46
CA LYS A 38 -9.81 -14.29 7.07
C LYS A 38 -8.59 -14.77 6.29
N GLN A 39 -8.81 -15.41 5.14
CA GLN A 39 -7.74 -15.75 4.20
C GLN A 39 -7.73 -14.79 3.00
N GLY A 40 -6.54 -14.50 2.49
CA GLY A 40 -6.39 -13.76 1.23
C GLY A 40 -6.70 -12.27 1.30
N CYS A 41 -6.66 -11.67 2.49
CA CYS A 41 -6.79 -10.23 2.66
C CYS A 41 -5.71 -9.47 1.88
N LEU A 42 -6.05 -8.32 1.31
CA LEU A 42 -5.10 -7.45 0.60
C LEU A 42 -3.82 -7.17 1.41
N GLU A 43 -3.94 -7.00 2.72
CA GLU A 43 -2.78 -6.80 3.61
C GLU A 43 -1.74 -7.92 3.53
N THR A 44 -2.17 -9.16 3.29
CA THR A 44 -1.26 -10.30 3.25
C THR A 44 -0.33 -10.30 2.04
N VAL A 45 -0.65 -9.48 1.02
CA VAL A 45 0.10 -9.37 -0.23
C VAL A 45 0.60 -7.96 -0.56
N ALA A 46 0.01 -6.91 0.02
CA ALA A 46 0.32 -5.52 -0.34
C ALA A 46 0.90 -4.67 0.82
N SER A 47 1.26 -5.28 1.95
CA SER A 47 1.83 -4.58 3.11
C SER A 47 3.35 -4.63 3.18
N GLY A 48 3.95 -3.84 4.08
CA GLY A 48 5.38 -3.93 4.37
C GLY A 48 5.78 -5.29 4.94
N THR A 49 4.91 -5.96 5.71
CA THR A 49 5.17 -7.32 6.20
C THR A 49 5.11 -8.33 5.06
N ALA A 50 4.17 -8.17 4.11
CA ALA A 50 4.12 -8.95 2.89
C ALA A 50 5.40 -8.78 2.05
N LEU A 51 5.88 -7.54 1.89
CA LEU A 51 7.12 -7.23 1.17
C LEU A 51 8.33 -7.98 1.78
N VAL A 52 8.48 -7.93 3.11
CA VAL A 52 9.56 -8.66 3.81
C VAL A 52 9.41 -10.17 3.67
N ARG A 53 8.18 -10.70 3.79
CA ARG A 53 7.91 -12.12 3.64
C ARG A 53 8.31 -12.61 2.24
N LEU A 54 7.84 -11.94 1.19
CA LEU A 54 8.16 -12.29 -0.20
C LEU A 54 9.66 -12.24 -0.49
N ALA A 55 10.37 -11.27 0.11
CA ALA A 55 11.82 -11.20 0.02
C ALA A 55 12.49 -12.40 0.70
N LYS A 56 12.10 -12.75 1.94
CA LYS A 56 12.63 -13.95 2.62
C LYS A 56 12.37 -15.23 1.84
N GLU A 57 11.15 -15.41 1.35
CA GLU A 57 10.76 -16.58 0.54
C GLU A 57 11.63 -16.71 -0.71
N GLY A 58 11.83 -15.62 -1.47
CA GLY A 58 12.65 -15.67 -2.67
C GLY A 58 14.14 -15.85 -2.40
N LEU A 59 14.70 -15.23 -1.35
CA LEU A 59 16.11 -15.45 -0.98
C LEU A 59 16.35 -16.92 -0.58
N SER A 60 15.45 -17.50 0.21
CA SER A 60 15.50 -18.94 0.55
C SER A 60 15.36 -19.85 -0.66
N ALA A 61 14.64 -19.40 -1.70
CA ALA A 61 14.51 -20.10 -2.98
C ALA A 61 15.71 -19.88 -3.93
N GLY A 62 16.79 -19.23 -3.47
CA GLY A 62 18.02 -19.05 -4.24
C GLY A 62 17.99 -17.89 -5.23
N GLN A 63 17.11 -16.90 -5.05
CA GLN A 63 17.09 -15.70 -5.90
C GLN A 63 18.39 -14.90 -5.75
N ASN A 64 18.94 -14.46 -6.88
CA ASN A 64 20.14 -13.61 -6.87
C ASN A 64 19.75 -12.17 -6.55
N SER A 65 20.25 -11.67 -5.42
CA SER A 65 19.96 -10.33 -4.94
C SER A 65 21.08 -9.81 -4.04
N THR A 66 21.30 -8.51 -4.06
CA THR A 66 22.10 -7.76 -3.09
C THR A 66 21.60 -7.93 -1.65
N LEU A 67 20.30 -8.25 -1.48
CA LEU A 67 19.69 -8.54 -0.18
C LEU A 67 20.29 -9.77 0.52
N ASN A 68 20.89 -10.72 -0.21
CA ASN A 68 21.58 -11.87 0.39
C ASN A 68 22.69 -11.41 1.35
N LYS A 69 23.43 -10.36 0.97
CA LYS A 69 24.53 -9.80 1.78
C LYS A 69 24.03 -9.11 3.05
N ILE A 70 22.78 -8.65 3.06
CA ILE A 70 22.16 -8.01 4.25
C ILE A 70 21.88 -9.06 5.31
N GLY A 71 21.32 -10.21 4.91
CA GLY A 71 21.10 -11.35 5.80
C GLY A 71 22.41 -11.90 6.37
N GLU A 72 23.45 -12.03 5.53
CA GLU A 72 24.79 -12.49 5.95
C GLU A 72 25.47 -11.55 6.95
N ARG A 73 25.22 -10.24 6.87
CA ARG A 73 25.76 -9.22 7.79
C ARG A 73 24.98 -9.12 9.11
N GLY A 74 23.99 -9.98 9.33
CA GLY A 74 23.14 -9.96 10.52
C GLY A 74 22.21 -8.75 10.60
N GLN A 75 21.97 -8.06 9.49
CA GLN A 75 21.03 -6.95 9.44
C GLN A 75 19.61 -7.47 9.21
N GLU A 76 18.64 -6.87 9.90
CA GLU A 76 17.24 -7.27 9.76
C GLU A 76 16.69 -6.84 8.38
N LEU A 77 16.05 -7.77 7.69
CA LEU A 77 15.35 -7.49 6.44
C LEU A 77 14.05 -6.74 6.74
N ILE A 78 14.04 -5.44 6.45
CA ILE A 78 12.92 -4.53 6.69
C ILE A 78 12.48 -3.88 5.36
N PRO A 79 11.26 -3.31 5.26
CA PRO A 79 10.80 -2.70 4.02
C PRO A 79 11.78 -1.67 3.44
N ARG A 80 12.43 -0.87 4.30
CA ARG A 80 13.38 0.17 3.89
C ARG A 80 14.60 -0.41 3.16
N THR A 81 15.14 -1.54 3.60
CA THR A 81 16.33 -2.13 2.95
C THR A 81 15.96 -2.72 1.58
N ILE A 82 14.76 -3.27 1.45
CA ILE A 82 14.24 -3.78 0.16
C ILE A 82 14.03 -2.63 -0.83
N ILE A 83 13.45 -1.52 -0.38
CA ILE A 83 13.26 -0.32 -1.21
C ILE A 83 14.61 0.26 -1.63
N GLN A 84 15.58 0.32 -0.71
CA GLN A 84 16.92 0.78 -1.02
C GLN A 84 17.59 -0.12 -2.08
N ALA A 85 17.53 -1.44 -1.93
CA ALA A 85 18.08 -2.36 -2.93
C ALA A 85 17.43 -2.14 -4.31
N ALA A 86 16.12 -1.92 -4.37
CA ALA A 86 15.43 -1.61 -5.62
C ALA A 86 15.93 -0.29 -6.25
N ASN A 87 16.13 0.76 -5.43
CA ASN A 87 16.69 2.03 -5.88
C ASN A 87 18.15 1.91 -6.36
N GLU A 88 18.90 0.94 -5.85
CA GLU A 88 20.26 0.58 -6.29
C GLU A 88 20.27 -0.35 -7.52
N GLY A 89 19.10 -0.67 -8.08
CA GLY A 89 18.96 -1.44 -9.33
C GLY A 89 18.79 -2.95 -9.15
N ASP A 90 18.56 -3.42 -7.91
CA ASP A 90 18.33 -4.84 -7.62
C ASP A 90 17.03 -5.35 -8.27
N GLN A 91 17.16 -6.21 -9.28
CA GLN A 91 16.02 -6.70 -10.07
C GLN A 91 15.05 -7.55 -9.24
N PHE A 92 15.55 -8.31 -8.28
CA PHE A 92 14.70 -9.11 -7.41
C PHE A 92 13.86 -8.20 -6.52
N ALA A 93 14.46 -7.23 -5.85
CA ALA A 93 13.75 -6.26 -5.02
C ALA A 93 12.70 -5.47 -5.83
N ILE A 94 13.05 -4.99 -7.03
CA ILE A 94 12.13 -4.32 -7.96
C ILE A 94 10.94 -5.24 -8.27
N SER A 95 11.19 -6.53 -8.58
CA SER A 95 10.13 -7.48 -8.92
C SER A 95 9.13 -7.69 -7.77
N ILE A 96 9.59 -7.69 -6.52
CA ILE A 96 8.71 -7.88 -5.36
C ILE A 96 7.87 -6.63 -5.11
N ILE A 97 8.48 -5.45 -5.17
CA ILE A 97 7.76 -4.18 -5.06
C ILE A 97 6.71 -4.08 -6.17
N SER A 98 7.05 -4.53 -7.38
CA SER A 98 6.10 -4.58 -8.50
C SER A 98 4.91 -5.49 -8.21
N LYS A 99 5.12 -6.70 -7.67
CA LYS A 99 4.03 -7.59 -7.23
C LYS A 99 3.14 -6.92 -6.18
N VAL A 100 3.74 -6.28 -5.18
CA VAL A 100 3.01 -5.52 -4.15
C VAL A 100 2.18 -4.39 -4.78
N GLY A 101 2.75 -3.66 -5.74
CA GLY A 101 2.08 -2.57 -6.46
C GLY A 101 0.89 -3.05 -7.29
N LEU A 102 1.00 -4.20 -7.96
CA LEU A 102 -0.11 -4.78 -8.72
C LEU A 102 -1.29 -5.14 -7.81
N GLU A 103 -1.03 -5.79 -6.67
CA GLU A 103 -2.08 -6.14 -5.71
C GLU A 103 -2.70 -4.90 -5.06
N LEU A 104 -1.89 -3.89 -4.74
CA LEU A 104 -2.41 -2.62 -4.23
C LEU A 104 -3.28 -1.92 -5.29
N GLY A 105 -2.86 -1.94 -6.55
CA GLY A 105 -3.62 -1.37 -7.66
C GLY A 105 -4.97 -2.05 -7.88
N LYS A 106 -5.08 -3.38 -7.68
CA LYS A 106 -6.39 -4.08 -7.65
C LYS A 106 -7.31 -3.52 -6.56
N GLY A 107 -6.79 -3.34 -5.35
CA GLY A 107 -7.55 -2.73 -4.25
C GLY A 107 -7.99 -1.30 -4.55
N ILE A 108 -7.09 -0.50 -5.14
CA ILE A 108 -7.37 0.88 -5.55
C ILE A 108 -8.44 0.92 -6.65
N ALA A 109 -8.42 0.00 -7.62
CA ALA A 109 -9.43 -0.09 -8.67
C ALA A 109 -10.85 -0.23 -8.11
N ILE A 110 -11.01 -1.04 -7.05
CA ILE A 110 -12.28 -1.21 -6.35
C ILE A 110 -12.72 0.12 -5.74
N LEU A 111 -11.81 0.87 -5.10
CA LEU A 111 -12.13 2.18 -4.55
C LEU A 111 -12.58 3.17 -5.62
N ILE A 112 -11.88 3.21 -6.76
CA ILE A 112 -12.23 4.09 -7.88
C ILE A 112 -13.65 3.76 -8.36
N GLN A 113 -13.97 2.48 -8.48
CA GLN A 113 -15.27 2.04 -8.97
C GLN A 113 -16.42 2.35 -8.00
N LEU A 114 -16.17 2.26 -6.69
CA LEU A 114 -17.19 2.45 -5.66
C LEU A 114 -17.39 3.93 -5.29
N PHE A 115 -16.30 4.70 -5.24
CA PHE A 115 -16.32 6.06 -4.68
C PHE A 115 -16.10 7.15 -5.72
N ASN A 116 -15.59 6.83 -6.91
CA ASN A 116 -15.20 7.79 -7.94
C ASN A 116 -14.44 9.02 -7.37
N PRO A 117 -13.32 8.80 -6.65
CA PRO A 117 -12.61 9.87 -5.97
C PRO A 117 -11.84 10.74 -6.96
N GLU A 118 -11.74 12.04 -6.68
CA GLU A 118 -10.88 12.95 -7.46
C GLU A 118 -9.39 12.68 -7.20
N LEU A 119 -9.03 12.19 -6.01
CA LEU A 119 -7.65 12.04 -5.57
C LEU A 119 -7.47 10.80 -4.68
N ILE A 120 -6.41 10.04 -4.97
CA ILE A 120 -5.90 8.97 -4.12
C ILE A 120 -4.48 9.31 -3.70
N ILE A 121 -4.25 9.34 -2.40
CA ILE A 121 -2.96 9.69 -1.80
C ILE A 121 -2.34 8.42 -1.21
N LEU A 122 -1.19 8.02 -1.76
CA LEU A 122 -0.40 6.91 -1.26
C LEU A 122 0.54 7.41 -0.17
N GLY A 123 0.38 6.86 1.03
CA GLY A 123 1.22 7.17 2.18
C GLY A 123 1.98 5.95 2.71
N GLY A 124 2.83 6.21 3.70
CA GLY A 124 3.59 5.17 4.39
C GLY A 124 4.89 4.79 3.69
N ARG A 125 5.71 4.01 4.40
CA ARG A 125 7.10 3.71 4.00
C ARG A 125 7.21 2.99 2.65
N VAL A 126 6.22 2.15 2.30
CA VAL A 126 6.24 1.43 1.01
C VAL A 126 6.07 2.39 -0.17
N ALA A 127 5.35 3.50 0.02
CA ALA A 127 5.18 4.52 -1.02
C ALA A 127 6.48 5.26 -1.38
N GLU A 128 7.51 5.17 -0.53
CA GLU A 128 8.85 5.72 -0.81
C GLU A 128 9.55 5.01 -1.98
N ALA A 129 9.08 3.83 -2.39
CA ALA A 129 9.55 3.14 -3.59
C ALA A 129 9.16 3.85 -4.91
N ASN A 130 8.32 4.90 -4.83
CA ASN A 130 7.98 5.82 -5.91
C ASN A 130 7.62 5.07 -7.21
N GLN A 131 8.37 5.25 -8.30
CA GLN A 131 8.08 4.66 -9.61
C GLN A 131 7.97 3.14 -9.59
N TYR A 132 8.75 2.45 -8.75
CA TYR A 132 8.71 0.99 -8.66
C TYR A 132 7.38 0.48 -8.09
N LEU A 133 6.65 1.33 -7.36
CA LEU A 133 5.32 1.04 -6.85
C LEU A 133 4.23 1.66 -7.73
N LEU A 134 4.37 2.92 -8.12
CA LEU A 134 3.39 3.67 -8.89
C LEU A 134 3.13 3.06 -10.26
N THR A 135 4.18 2.66 -10.99
CA THR A 135 4.02 2.05 -12.32
C THR A 135 3.17 0.78 -12.26
N PRO A 136 3.44 -0.20 -11.38
CA PRO A 136 2.58 -1.38 -11.25
C PRO A 136 1.16 -1.07 -10.76
N ILE A 137 0.97 -0.04 -9.91
CA ILE A 137 -0.38 0.42 -9.55
C ILE A 137 -1.12 0.90 -10.80
N GLU A 138 -0.52 1.78 -11.60
CA GLU A 138 -1.10 2.28 -12.84
C GLU A 138 -1.40 1.14 -13.84
N GLN A 139 -0.51 0.15 -13.92
CA GLN A 139 -0.73 -1.05 -14.74
C GLN A 139 -1.97 -1.83 -14.29
N ALA A 140 -2.11 -2.08 -13.00
CA ALA A 140 -3.30 -2.74 -12.46
C ALA A 140 -4.57 -1.92 -12.70
N LEU A 141 -4.53 -0.60 -12.54
CA LEU A 141 -5.69 0.26 -12.79
C LEU A 141 -6.14 0.25 -14.25
N ASN A 142 -5.20 0.24 -15.19
CA ASN A 142 -5.53 0.08 -16.61
C ASN A 142 -6.28 -1.23 -16.91
N HIS A 143 -6.04 -2.27 -16.11
CA HIS A 143 -6.65 -3.58 -16.30
C HIS A 143 -7.97 -3.74 -15.53
N TYR A 144 -8.06 -3.20 -14.30
CA TYR A 144 -9.17 -3.46 -13.38
C TYR A 144 -10.17 -2.31 -13.24
N SER A 145 -9.92 -1.14 -13.82
CA SER A 145 -10.82 0.03 -13.71
C SER A 145 -11.50 0.38 -15.03
N ILE A 146 -12.72 0.93 -14.95
CA ILE A 146 -13.37 1.56 -16.10
C ILE A 146 -12.54 2.78 -16.52
N PRO A 147 -12.05 2.87 -17.79
CA PRO A 147 -11.14 3.93 -18.21
C PRO A 147 -11.64 5.35 -17.93
N LYS A 148 -12.95 5.58 -18.07
CA LYS A 148 -13.57 6.88 -17.81
C LYS A 148 -13.45 7.32 -16.35
N LEU A 149 -13.62 6.40 -15.40
CA LEU A 149 -13.49 6.70 -13.97
C LEU A 149 -12.03 6.91 -13.60
N ARG A 150 -11.14 5.99 -14.05
CA ARG A 150 -9.70 6.08 -13.80
C ARG A 150 -9.12 7.41 -14.28
N ASN A 151 -9.52 7.89 -15.45
CA ASN A 151 -8.98 9.14 -16.01
C ASN A 151 -9.39 10.40 -15.21
N GLN A 152 -10.39 10.30 -14.33
CA GLN A 152 -10.83 11.39 -13.45
C GLN A 152 -10.16 11.36 -12.07
N THR A 153 -9.57 10.23 -11.68
CA THR A 153 -8.88 10.07 -10.41
C THR A 153 -7.39 10.33 -10.56
N LYS A 154 -6.84 11.26 -9.78
CA LYS A 154 -5.39 11.47 -9.70
C LYS A 154 -4.77 10.60 -8.61
N ILE A 155 -3.61 10.02 -8.87
CA ILE A 155 -2.83 9.26 -7.89
C ILE A 155 -1.53 10.00 -7.57
N VAL A 156 -1.26 10.22 -6.29
CA VAL A 156 -0.07 10.94 -5.81
C VAL A 156 0.55 10.23 -4.61
N VAL A 157 1.86 10.42 -4.43
CA VAL A 157 2.54 10.04 -3.19
C VAL A 157 2.51 11.21 -2.22
N SER A 158 2.18 10.93 -0.96
CA SER A 158 2.15 11.93 0.11
C SER A 158 3.53 12.53 0.33
N LYS A 159 3.58 13.85 0.46
CA LYS A 159 4.79 14.61 0.82
C LYS A 159 4.97 14.81 2.32
N LEU A 160 3.99 14.39 3.12
CA LEU A 160 4.00 14.62 4.57
C LEU A 160 4.88 13.64 5.35
N GLY A 161 5.31 12.54 4.72
CA GLY A 161 6.19 11.55 5.34
C GLY A 161 5.69 11.08 6.71
N THR A 162 6.58 11.03 7.69
CA THR A 162 6.26 10.65 9.08
C THR A 162 5.39 11.67 9.82
N ASN A 163 5.33 12.92 9.34
CA ASN A 163 4.55 13.99 9.97
C ASN A 163 3.05 13.84 9.71
N ALA A 164 2.64 13.04 8.72
CA ALA A 164 1.23 12.83 8.38
C ALA A 164 0.38 12.40 9.60
N ASN A 165 0.93 11.52 10.44
CA ASN A 165 0.23 11.02 11.63
C ASN A 165 -0.01 12.14 12.65
N ILE A 166 1.02 12.93 12.95
CA ILE A 166 0.93 14.01 13.94
C ILE A 166 -0.02 15.10 13.44
N LEU A 167 0.11 15.52 12.17
CA LEU A 167 -0.76 16.52 11.57
C LEU A 167 -2.21 16.05 11.53
N GLY A 168 -2.45 14.77 11.19
CA GLY A 168 -3.78 14.17 11.22
C GLY A 168 -4.38 14.16 12.63
N SER A 169 -3.60 13.81 13.65
CA SER A 169 -4.05 13.87 15.05
C SER A 169 -4.40 15.29 15.49
N VAL A 170 -3.58 16.29 15.14
CA VAL A 170 -3.88 17.70 15.43
C VAL A 170 -5.15 18.15 14.71
N ALA A 171 -5.29 17.81 13.42
CA ALA A 171 -6.49 18.13 12.64
C ALA A 171 -7.75 17.52 13.26
N MET A 172 -7.70 16.27 13.73
CA MET A 172 -8.83 15.62 14.41
C MET A 172 -9.19 16.30 15.73
N VAL A 173 -8.21 16.73 16.52
CA VAL A 173 -8.46 17.46 17.77
C VAL A 173 -9.10 18.81 17.49
N ILE A 174 -8.61 19.53 16.48
CA ILE A 174 -9.17 20.82 16.04
C ILE A 174 -10.62 20.62 15.56
N GLU A 175 -10.88 19.66 14.67
CA GLU A 175 -12.23 19.34 14.17
C GLU A 175 -13.18 19.07 15.35
N ASN A 176 -12.78 18.24 16.31
CA ASN A 176 -13.61 17.92 17.47
C ASN A 176 -13.85 19.10 18.44
N ILE A 177 -12.98 20.11 18.46
CA ILE A 177 -13.15 21.29 19.31
C ILE A 177 -13.98 22.36 18.60
N PHE A 178 -13.78 22.55 17.29
CA PHE A 178 -14.30 23.71 16.55
C PHE A 178 -15.45 23.41 15.58
N GLU A 179 -15.59 22.17 15.10
CA GLU A 179 -16.72 21.74 14.28
C GLU A 179 -17.67 20.89 15.13
N LYS A 180 -18.86 21.44 15.42
CA LYS A 180 -20.00 20.67 15.96
C LYS A 180 -20.85 20.12 14.83
#